data_AF-A0A4W5JXG7-F1
#
_entry.id   AF-A0A4W5JXG7-F1
#
_cell.length_a   1.000
_cell.length_b   1.000
_cell.length_c   1.000
_cell.angle_alpha   90.00
_cell.angle_beta   90.00
_cell.angle_gamma   90.00
#
_symmetry.space_group_name_H-M   'P 1'
#
loop_
_entity.id
_entity.type
_entity.pdbx_description
1 polymer ?
#
loop_
_entity_poly.entity_id
_entity_poly.type
_entity_poly.pdbx_seq_one_letter_code
_entity_poly.pdbx_strand_id
1 'polypeptide(L)'
;MNFLDKGEKIAKESQFLKDELTAAVEDVRKQGESMKQASGEFAEDPCSSVKRGNMVRAARALLSAVTHLLVLADMSDVYKLLLQLKLVRNTHTHTHTHTHTERDARTPMRTR
;
A
#
# COMPACT_ATOMS: atom_id res chain seq x y z
N MET A 1 2.76 16.76 -10.89
CA MET A 1 2.89 15.40 -10.32
C MET A 1 3.44 15.55 -8.91
N ASN A 2 2.56 15.83 -7.95
CA ASN A 2 2.93 15.96 -6.54
C ASN A 2 2.90 14.58 -5.87
N PHE A 3 3.72 14.35 -4.84
CA PHE A 3 3.76 13.07 -4.11
C PHE A 3 2.40 12.78 -3.44
N LEU A 4 1.79 13.82 -2.85
CA LEU A 4 0.48 13.71 -2.19
C LEU A 4 -0.62 13.27 -3.14
N ASP A 5 -0.72 13.84 -4.35
CA ASP A 5 -1.74 13.46 -5.34
C ASP A 5 -1.69 11.95 -5.65
N LYS A 6 -0.48 11.39 -5.76
CA LYS A 6 -0.28 9.96 -5.99
C LYS A 6 -0.65 9.14 -4.75
N GLY A 7 -0.24 9.58 -3.57
CA GLY A 7 -0.59 8.92 -2.30
C GLY A 7 -2.09 8.87 -2.07
N GLU A 8 -2.80 9.98 -2.28
CA GLU A 8 -4.26 10.05 -2.18
C GLU A 8 -4.96 9.11 -3.17
N LYS A 9 -4.47 9.06 -4.42
CA LYS A 9 -5.00 8.15 -5.43
C LYS A 9 -4.83 6.69 -5.00
N ILE A 10 -3.64 6.31 -4.53
CA ILE A 10 -3.36 4.96 -4.03
C ILE A 10 -4.29 4.62 -2.85
N ALA A 11 -4.39 5.50 -1.86
CA ALA A 11 -5.27 5.28 -0.70
C ALA A 11 -6.74 5.11 -1.13
N LYS A 12 -7.22 5.93 -2.07
CA LYS A 12 -8.61 5.87 -2.55
C LYS A 12 -8.93 4.59 -3.32
N GLU A 13 -8.00 4.14 -4.16
CA GLU A 13 -8.15 2.97 -5.03
C GLU A 13 -7.82 1.64 -4.33
N SER A 14 -7.17 1.70 -3.17
CA SER A 14 -6.75 0.51 -2.43
C SER A 14 -7.95 -0.30 -1.93
N GLN A 15 -7.90 -1.62 -2.15
CA GLN A 15 -8.86 -2.59 -1.63
C GLN A 15 -8.50 -3.06 -0.21
N PHE A 16 -7.23 -2.91 0.17
CA PHE A 16 -6.69 -3.31 1.48
C PHE A 16 -6.07 -2.10 2.18
N LEU A 17 -6.06 -2.10 3.51
CA LEU A 17 -5.40 -1.07 4.33
C LEU A 17 -5.80 0.38 3.97
N LYS A 18 -7.06 0.59 3.54
CA LYS A 18 -7.51 1.88 3.00
C LYS A 18 -7.45 3.00 4.05
N ASP A 19 -7.89 2.71 5.26
CA ASP A 19 -7.94 3.70 6.34
C ASP A 19 -6.52 4.01 6.83
N GLU A 20 -5.65 3.01 6.91
CA GLU A 20 -4.24 3.14 7.27
C GLU A 20 -3.46 3.94 6.22
N LEU A 21 -3.67 3.65 4.93
CA LEU A 21 -3.09 4.41 3.83
C LEU A 21 -3.57 5.87 3.85
N THR A 22 -4.87 6.08 4.10
CA THR A 22 -5.42 7.44 4.20
C THR A 22 -4.79 8.21 5.36
N ALA A 23 -4.69 7.58 6.54
CA ALA A 23 -4.04 8.18 7.71
C ALA A 23 -2.55 8.48 7.45
N ALA A 24 -1.84 7.59 6.75
CA ALA A 24 -0.44 7.81 6.39
C ALA A 24 -0.26 8.96 5.40
N VAL A 25 -1.16 9.13 4.43
CA VAL A 25 -1.17 10.29 3.52
C VAL A 25 -1.41 11.60 4.29
N GLU A 26 -2.34 11.60 5.24
CA GLU A 26 -2.58 12.77 6.11
C GLU A 26 -1.32 13.13 6.93
N ASP A 27 -0.62 12.14 7.49
CA ASP A 27 0.61 12.41 8.24
C ASP A 27 1.71 12.97 7.33
N VAL A 28 1.89 12.42 6.11
CA VAL A 28 2.81 13.00 5.12
C VAL A 28 2.47 14.46 4.81
N ARG A 29 1.18 14.80 4.66
CA ARG A 29 0.77 16.19 4.43
C ARG A 29 1.14 17.09 5.61
N LYS A 30 0.85 16.65 6.83
CA LYS A 30 1.17 17.38 8.06
C LYS A 30 2.68 17.62 8.20
N GLN A 31 3.50 16.58 8.02
CA GLN A 31 4.96 16.72 8.08
C GLN A 31 5.50 17.57 6.92
N GLY A 32 4.84 17.51 5.75
CA GLY A 32 5.17 18.34 4.59
C GLY A 32 5.01 19.83 4.86
N GLU A 33 3.90 20.24 5.49
CA GLU A 33 3.70 21.63 5.89
C GLU A 33 4.72 22.09 6.95
N SER A 34 5.03 21.23 7.94
CA SER A 34 6.07 21.53 8.92
C SER A 34 7.45 21.72 8.27
N MET A 35 7.80 20.86 7.31
CA MET A 35 9.04 20.97 6.55
C MET A 35 9.08 22.24 5.70
N LYS A 36 7.97 22.59 5.04
CA LYS A 36 7.85 23.83 4.25
C LYS A 36 8.08 25.06 5.11
N GLN A 37 7.45 25.13 6.28
CA GLN A 37 7.65 26.22 7.23
C GLN A 37 9.11 26.29 7.70
N ALA A 38 9.67 25.20 8.21
CA ALA A 38 11.03 25.18 8.75
C ALA A 38 12.09 25.50 7.68
N SER A 39 11.85 25.09 6.43
CA SER A 39 12.71 25.43 5.29
C SER A 39 12.61 26.91 4.93
N GLY A 40 11.41 27.51 5.00
CA GLY A 40 11.21 28.94 4.80
C GLY A 40 11.95 29.77 5.86
N GLU A 41 11.78 29.43 7.13
CA GLU A 41 12.48 30.09 8.24
C GLU A 41 14.01 29.99 8.10
N PHE A 42 14.53 28.84 7.67
CA PHE A 42 15.95 28.64 7.40
C PHE A 42 16.44 29.43 6.18
N ALA A 43 15.64 29.54 5.12
CA ALA A 43 15.99 30.31 3.93
C ALA A 43 16.14 31.81 4.23
N GLU A 44 15.37 32.35 5.18
CA GLU A 44 15.50 33.74 5.65
C GLU A 44 16.78 33.99 6.45
N ASP A 45 17.34 32.96 7.10
CA ASP A 45 18.60 33.07 7.86
C ASP A 45 19.40 31.75 7.80
N PRO A 46 20.17 31.53 6.71
CA PRO A 46 20.89 30.28 6.47
C PRO A 46 22.09 30.01 7.40
N CYS A 47 22.55 31.05 8.11
CA CYS A 47 23.67 30.97 9.05
C CYS A 47 23.22 30.51 10.44
N SER A 48 21.93 30.55 10.74
CA SER A 48 21.39 30.05 12.01
C SER A 48 21.45 28.52 12.11
N SER A 49 22.26 28.04 13.06
CA SER A 49 22.36 26.62 13.40
C SER A 49 21.05 26.06 13.97
N VAL A 50 20.28 26.89 14.69
CA VAL A 50 18.97 26.51 15.25
C VAL A 50 17.96 26.27 14.15
N LYS A 51 17.80 27.22 13.22
CA LYS A 51 16.87 27.11 12.09
C LYS A 51 17.25 25.92 11.18
N ARG A 52 18.55 25.73 10.92
CA ARG A 52 19.06 24.53 10.23
C ARG A 52 18.65 23.25 10.96
N GLY A 53 18.83 23.21 12.28
CA GLY A 53 18.47 22.05 13.10
C GLY A 53 16.97 21.74 13.06
N ASN A 54 16.11 22.76 13.12
CA ASN A 54 14.66 22.61 13.00
C ASN A 54 14.27 22.03 11.63
N MET A 55 14.79 22.61 10.55
CA MET A 55 14.56 22.11 9.18
C MET A 55 15.01 20.66 9.03
N VAL A 56 16.20 20.29 9.52
CA VAL A 56 16.71 18.92 9.42
C VAL A 56 15.82 17.93 10.18
N ARG A 57 15.27 18.30 11.35
CA ARG A 57 14.32 17.44 12.08
C ARG A 57 12.99 17.31 11.33
N ALA A 58 12.45 18.40 10.80
CA ALA A 58 11.23 18.36 9.99
C ALA A 58 11.42 17.50 8.72
N ALA A 59 12.57 17.61 8.06
CA ALA A 59 12.92 16.78 6.91
C ALA A 59 12.94 15.29 7.25
N ARG A 60 13.55 14.91 8.38
CA ARG A 60 13.57 13.52 8.85
C ARG A 60 12.17 13.01 9.18
N ALA A 61 11.35 13.82 9.85
CA ALA A 61 9.96 13.46 10.16
C ALA A 61 9.15 13.24 8.88
N LEU A 62 9.27 14.12 7.88
CA LEU A 62 8.64 13.95 6.58
C LEU A 62 9.09 12.67 5.87
N LEU A 63 10.40 12.41 5.78
CA LEU A 63 10.91 11.20 5.15
C LEU A 63 10.47 9.92 5.90
N SER A 64 10.34 9.99 7.21
CA SER A 64 9.80 8.89 8.03
C SER A 64 8.33 8.60 7.70
N ALA A 65 7.49 9.65 7.62
CA ALA A 65 6.08 9.51 7.23
C ALA A 65 5.93 8.97 5.80
N VAL A 66 6.76 9.47 4.87
CA VAL A 66 6.81 8.98 3.48
C VAL A 66 7.19 7.51 3.43
N THR A 67 8.20 7.09 4.20
CA THR A 67 8.62 5.68 4.26
C THR A 67 7.51 4.81 4.81
N HIS A 68 6.82 5.25 5.86
CA HIS A 68 5.69 4.52 6.44
C HIS A 68 4.54 4.32 5.42
N LEU A 69 4.20 5.38 4.67
CA LEU A 69 3.21 5.28 3.60
C LEU A 69 3.62 4.25 2.52
N LEU A 70 4.88 4.27 2.09
CA LEU A 70 5.39 3.35 1.08
C LEU A 70 5.35 1.89 1.55
N VAL A 71 5.67 1.64 2.83
CA VAL A 71 5.58 0.29 3.41
C VAL A 71 4.13 -0.19 3.45
N LEU A 72 3.18 0.66 3.85
CA LEU A 72 1.76 0.29 3.84
C LEU A 72 1.25 0.00 2.43
N ALA A 73 1.70 0.76 1.44
CA ALA A 73 1.34 0.54 0.04
C ALA A 73 1.84 -0.83 -0.45
N ASP A 74 3.10 -1.17 -0.16
CA ASP A 74 3.67 -2.47 -0.48
C ASP A 74 2.90 -3.64 0.17
N MET A 75 2.51 -3.48 1.45
CA MET A 75 1.71 -4.49 2.14
C MET A 75 0.33 -4.68 1.50
N SER A 76 -0.30 -3.61 1.02
CA SER A 76 -1.57 -3.69 0.28
C SER A 76 -1.42 -4.50 -1.02
N ASP A 77 -0.33 -4.29 -1.75
CA ASP A 77 -0.02 -5.04 -2.97
C ASP A 77 0.22 -6.53 -2.68
N VAL A 78 0.95 -6.85 -1.61
CA VAL A 78 1.16 -8.24 -1.16
C VAL A 78 -0.16 -8.92 -0.82
N TYR A 79 -1.06 -8.25 -0.08
CA TYR A 79 -2.38 -8.81 0.25
C TYR A 79 -3.22 -9.08 -0.99
N LYS A 80 -3.18 -8.17 -1.97
CA LYS A 80 -3.86 -8.36 -3.24
C LYS A 80 -3.32 -9.58 -3.99
N LEU A 81 -2.00 -9.74 -4.04
CA LEU A 81 -1.36 -10.89 -4.69
C LEU A 81 -1.76 -12.21 -4.01
N LEU A 82 -1.70 -12.26 -2.68
CA LEU A 82 -2.07 -13.44 -1.90
C LEU A 82 -3.55 -13.82 -2.10
N LEU A 83 -4.45 -12.83 -2.18
CA LEU A 83 -5.87 -13.08 -2.47
C LEU A 83 -6.05 -13.74 -3.84
N GLN A 84 -5.38 -13.23 -4.89
CA GLN A 84 -5.47 -13.79 -6.23
C GLN A 84 -4.90 -15.21 -6.31
N LEU A 85 -3.76 -15.48 -5.65
CA LEU A 85 -3.19 -16.83 -5.58
C LEU A 85 -4.13 -17.82 -4.89
N LYS A 86 -4.81 -17.40 -3.83
CA LYS A 86 -5.82 -18.23 -3.15
C LYS A 86 -7.04 -18.49 -4.03
N LEU A 87 -7.49 -17.50 -4.79
CA LEU A 87 -8.59 -17.65 -5.74
C LEU A 87 -8.25 -18.70 -6.81
N VAL A 88 -7.10 -18.57 -7.46
CA VAL A 88 -6.64 -19.51 -8.50
C VAL A 88 -6.46 -20.92 -7.94
N ARG A 89 -5.94 -21.06 -6.72
CA ARG A 89 -5.85 -22.37 -6.06
C ARG A 89 -7.23 -23.01 -5.89
N ASN A 90 -8.21 -22.24 -5.41
CA ASN A 90 -9.55 -22.76 -5.14
C ASN A 90 -10.30 -23.13 -6.43
N THR A 91 -10.13 -22.36 -7.52
CA THR A 91 -10.72 -22.69 -8.82
C THR A 91 -10.09 -23.95 -9.41
N HIS A 92 -8.78 -24.12 -9.27
CA HIS A 92 -8.10 -25.35 -9.68
C HIS A 92 -8.56 -26.57 -8.88
N THR A 93 -8.69 -26.49 -7.54
CA THR A 93 -9.17 -27.61 -6.74
C THR A 93 -10.61 -27.97 -7.06
N HIS A 94 -11.48 -26.98 -7.25
CA HIS A 94 -12.88 -27.21 -7.60
C HIS A 94 -13.03 -27.89 -8.98
N THR A 95 -12.31 -27.41 -9.99
CA THR A 95 -12.31 -28.01 -11.33
C THR A 95 -11.73 -29.42 -11.32
N HIS A 96 -10.63 -29.65 -10.60
CA HIS A 96 -10.08 -31.00 -10.42
C HIS A 96 -11.11 -31.95 -9.77
N THR A 97 -11.80 -31.53 -8.70
CA THR A 97 -12.84 -32.36 -8.08
C THR A 97 -13.99 -32.66 -9.01
N HIS A 98 -14.48 -31.69 -9.79
CA HIS A 98 -15.56 -31.92 -10.76
C HIS A 98 -15.15 -32.87 -11.89
N THR A 99 -13.92 -32.76 -12.41
CA THR A 99 -13.43 -33.66 -13.46
C THR A 99 -13.25 -35.11 -13.00
N HIS A 100 -13.04 -35.36 -11.71
CA HIS A 100 -12.97 -36.73 -11.16
C HIS A 100 -14.37 -37.32 -10.97
N THR A 101 -15.30 -36.55 -10.39
CA THR A 101 -16.69 -37.01 -10.16
C THR A 101 -17.44 -37.28 -11.47
N GLU A 102 -17.21 -36.50 -12.54
CA GLU A 102 -17.81 -36.76 -13.85
C GLU A 102 -17.20 -37.94 -14.62
N ARG A 103 -15.96 -38.36 -14.31
CA ARG A 103 -15.35 -39.56 -14.91
C ARG A 103 -15.90 -40.82 -14.27
N ASP A 104 -16.09 -40.83 -12.95
CA ASP A 104 -16.65 -41.99 -12.24
C ASP A 104 -18.14 -42.23 -12.58
N ALA A 105 -18.91 -41.17 -12.84
CA ALA A 105 -20.33 -41.28 -13.23
C ALA A 105 -20.56 -41.77 -14.68
N ARG A 106 -19.51 -41.88 -15.51
CA ARG A 106 -19.62 -42.20 -16.95
C ARG A 106 -19.22 -43.63 -17.31
N THR A 107 -19.06 -44.52 -16.33
CA THR A 107 -18.85 -45.96 -16.57
C THR A 107 -20.21 -46.63 -16.79
N PRO A 108 -20.57 -47.08 -18.00
CA PRO A 108 -21.81 -47.84 -18.19
C PRO A 108 -21.62 -49.22 -17.55
N MET A 109 -22.51 -49.57 -16.62
CA MET A 109 -22.73 -50.97 -16.21
C MET A 109 -22.99 -51.80 -17.48
N ARG A 110 -21.98 -52.55 -17.90
CA ARG A 110 -22.08 -53.54 -18.98
C ARG A 110 -23.01 -54.64 -18.46
N THR A 111 -24.27 -54.61 -18.90
CA THR A 111 -25.27 -55.64 -18.62
C THR A 111 -24.75 -56.99 -19.13
N ARG A 112 -24.86 -57.98 -18.25
CA ARG A 112 -24.47 -59.38 -18.42
C ARG A 112 -25.38 -60.10 -19.42
#